data_AF-A0A0B8N962-F1
#
_entry.id   AF-A0A0B8N962-F1
#
_cell.length_a   1.000
_cell.length_b   1.000
_cell.length_c   1.000
_cell.angle_alpha   90.00
_cell.angle_beta   90.00
_cell.angle_gamma   90.00
#
_symmetry.space_group_name_H-M   'P 1'
#
loop_
_entity.id
_entity.type
_entity.pdbx_description
1 polymer ?
#
loop_
_entity_poly.entity_id
_entity_poly.type
_entity_poly.pdbx_seq_one_letter_code
_entity_poly.pdbx_strand_id
1 'polypeptide(L)'
;MAGLGVDVGNDPELMRKIGATAGEFALGEHRTYHLARKIGTRLDLYEHGAVVVLGGQQIRVVRNDSARVTQKIVRHTRNGVHTGTTHHYRVTDVRGEEMLLTEAVCCPEEWGPQLVEGIAARQAAGAIETLRAGGRLEFGPWWLTATQAGTVKKTFALQELRGFRVKSGQVIIEAGEDTRITHSIDKFPNFALFQFLLKQLVPGLPESAGKVFSRSLAVRGWNTAFAVVAVIAFVIAGVSSWPVGRTELCEKFSAVQKAGIEVTDPVKNLRDAARNYRGDQQSAVRADGDKLAKFTGSGFHWVKETELDDATPAIRGVCNANSFTSRK
;
A
#
# COMPACT_ATOMS: atom_id res chain seq x y z
N MET A 1 -8.96 11.92 -41.83
CA MET A 1 -7.49 11.94 -41.67
C MET A 1 -7.14 11.07 -40.47
N ALA A 2 -6.64 9.86 -40.70
CA ALA A 2 -6.14 9.01 -39.63
C ALA A 2 -4.78 9.56 -39.19
N GLY A 3 -4.77 10.31 -38.09
CA GLY A 3 -3.52 10.80 -37.50
C GLY A 3 -2.66 9.61 -37.11
N LEU A 4 -1.41 9.59 -37.60
CA LEU A 4 -0.37 8.66 -37.15
C LEU A 4 -0.35 8.70 -35.62
N GLY A 5 -0.76 7.61 -34.99
CA GLY A 5 -0.78 7.52 -33.53
C GLY A 5 0.64 7.69 -33.01
N VAL A 6 0.85 8.68 -32.14
CA VAL A 6 2.15 8.89 -31.46
C VAL A 6 2.44 7.63 -30.64
N ASP A 7 3.58 6.98 -30.91
CA ASP A 7 4.09 5.91 -30.07
C ASP A 7 4.55 6.48 -28.73
N VAL A 8 3.61 6.58 -27.80
CA VAL A 8 3.84 7.06 -26.43
C VAL A 8 4.78 6.17 -25.62
N GLY A 9 5.12 4.98 -26.13
CA GLY A 9 6.12 4.11 -25.51
C GLY A 9 7.54 4.61 -25.74
N ASN A 10 7.83 5.09 -26.95
CA ASN A 10 9.21 5.29 -27.43
C ASN A 10 9.52 6.70 -27.94
N ASP A 11 8.58 7.64 -27.94
CA ASP A 11 8.84 9.03 -28.33
C ASP A 11 9.80 9.72 -27.32
N PRO A 12 11.05 10.04 -27.72
CA PRO A 12 12.05 10.60 -26.81
C PRO A 12 11.67 12.01 -26.31
N GLU A 13 10.97 12.79 -27.13
CA GLU A 13 10.53 14.13 -26.74
C GLU A 13 9.44 14.05 -25.68
N LEU A 14 8.49 13.12 -25.85
CA LEU A 14 7.47 12.85 -24.86
C LEU A 14 8.09 12.34 -23.55
N MET A 15 9.05 11.41 -23.61
CA MET A 15 9.72 10.91 -22.39
C MET A 15 10.45 12.01 -21.63
N ARG A 16 11.11 12.92 -22.36
CA ARG A 16 11.73 14.11 -21.76
C ARG A 16 10.70 15.01 -21.10
N LYS A 17 9.53 15.23 -21.74
CA LYS A 17 8.43 16.01 -21.17
C LYS A 17 7.85 15.36 -19.92
N ILE A 18 7.64 14.05 -19.91
CA ILE A 18 7.18 13.28 -18.73
C ILE A 18 8.17 13.45 -17.58
N GLY A 19 9.47 13.23 -17.83
CA GLY A 19 10.51 13.38 -16.81
C GLY A 19 10.62 14.82 -16.27
N ALA A 20 10.58 15.82 -17.14
CA ALA A 20 10.59 17.22 -16.73
C ALA A 20 9.35 17.58 -15.89
N THR A 21 8.18 17.09 -16.28
CA THR A 21 6.93 17.29 -15.53
C THR A 21 7.02 16.61 -14.15
N ALA A 22 7.53 15.38 -14.07
CA ALA A 22 7.69 14.71 -12.79
C ALA A 22 8.66 15.45 -11.85
N GLY A 23 9.73 16.02 -12.41
CA GLY A 23 10.66 16.88 -11.68
C GLY A 23 10.02 18.17 -11.18
N GLU A 24 9.26 18.87 -12.04
CA GLU A 24 8.54 20.10 -11.71
C GLU A 24 7.58 19.91 -10.51
N PHE A 25 6.88 18.77 -10.47
CA PHE A 25 5.94 18.45 -9.40
C PHE A 25 6.53 17.67 -8.23
N ALA A 26 7.86 17.47 -8.21
CA ALA A 26 8.59 16.74 -7.17
C ALA A 26 7.99 15.34 -6.90
N LEU A 27 7.71 14.58 -7.95
CA LEU A 27 7.07 13.26 -7.83
C LEU A 27 8.01 12.18 -7.29
N GLY A 28 9.31 12.45 -7.16
CA GLY A 28 10.30 11.51 -6.66
C GLY A 28 10.78 10.52 -7.73
N GLU A 29 11.27 9.36 -7.30
CA GLU A 29 11.81 8.35 -8.20
C GLU A 29 10.70 7.70 -9.05
N HIS A 30 11.03 7.42 -10.32
CA HIS A 30 10.17 6.64 -11.22
C HIS A 30 10.16 5.18 -10.76
N ARG A 31 8.97 4.59 -10.67
CA ARG A 31 8.80 3.20 -10.21
C ARG A 31 8.51 2.25 -11.35
N THR A 32 7.48 2.58 -12.13
CA THR A 32 6.99 1.72 -13.22
C THR A 32 6.16 2.55 -14.19
N TYR A 33 5.90 1.99 -15.37
CA TYR A 33 5.00 2.58 -16.35
C TYR A 33 4.08 1.52 -16.95
N HIS A 34 2.91 1.97 -17.38
CA HIS A 34 1.88 1.16 -18.00
C HIS A 34 1.44 1.84 -19.30
N LEU A 35 1.47 1.07 -20.40
CA LEU A 35 1.07 1.55 -21.71
C LEU A 35 -0.38 1.17 -21.97
N ALA A 36 -1.08 2.01 -22.72
CA ALA A 36 -2.43 1.68 -23.12
C ALA A 36 -2.48 0.56 -24.17
N ARG A 37 -3.60 -0.17 -24.17
CA ARG A 37 -3.95 -1.11 -25.26
C ARG A 37 -4.20 -0.38 -26.59
N LYS A 38 -4.54 0.90 -26.52
CA LYS A 38 -4.70 1.80 -27.67
C LYS A 38 -3.56 2.81 -27.68
N ILE A 39 -3.05 3.13 -28.87
CA ILE A 39 -1.97 4.10 -29.06
C ILE A 39 -2.37 5.46 -28.44
N GLY A 40 -1.43 6.14 -27.78
CA GLY A 40 -1.65 7.49 -27.26
C GLY A 40 -2.05 7.58 -25.78
N THR A 41 -1.99 6.51 -24.99
CA THR A 41 -2.21 6.64 -23.54
C THR A 41 -1.13 5.90 -22.74
N ARG A 42 -0.66 6.54 -21.67
CA ARG A 42 0.44 6.05 -20.84
C ARG A 42 0.26 6.54 -19.40
N LEU A 43 0.62 5.72 -18.43
CA LEU A 43 0.62 6.03 -17.01
C LEU A 43 2.01 5.70 -16.45
N ASP A 44 2.70 6.69 -15.90
CA ASP A 44 3.96 6.52 -15.18
C ASP A 44 3.72 6.74 -13.69
N LEU A 45 4.06 5.75 -12.88
CA LEU A 45 3.95 5.81 -11.43
C LEU A 45 5.29 6.24 -10.83
N TYR A 46 5.21 7.17 -9.87
CA TYR A 46 6.34 7.71 -9.13
C TYR A 46 6.12 7.54 -7.62
N GLU A 47 7.16 7.78 -6.83
CA GLU A 47 7.09 7.69 -5.36
C GLU A 47 5.97 8.54 -4.73
N HIS A 48 5.75 9.75 -5.25
CA HIS A 48 4.82 10.72 -4.67
C HIS A 48 3.66 11.08 -5.61
N GLY A 49 3.48 10.33 -6.69
CA GLY A 49 2.39 10.62 -7.63
C GLY A 49 2.42 9.80 -8.90
N ALA A 50 1.77 10.33 -9.93
CA ALA A 50 1.75 9.73 -11.25
C ALA A 50 1.70 10.80 -12.35
N VAL A 51 2.23 10.46 -13.51
CA VAL A 51 2.04 11.23 -14.75
C VAL A 51 1.19 10.41 -15.69
N VAL A 52 0.15 11.02 -16.26
CA VAL A 52 -0.76 10.40 -17.23
C VAL A 52 -0.68 11.14 -18.55
N VAL A 53 -0.40 10.42 -19.62
CA VAL A 53 -0.50 10.93 -20.99
C VAL A 53 -1.81 10.43 -21.59
N LEU A 54 -2.63 11.35 -22.07
CA LEU A 54 -3.90 11.09 -22.77
C LEU A 54 -3.81 11.60 -24.21
N GLY A 55 -4.33 10.81 -25.16
CA GLY A 55 -4.34 11.17 -26.59
C GLY A 55 -2.96 11.46 -27.20
N GLY A 56 -1.87 11.00 -26.58
CA GLY A 56 -0.49 11.17 -27.04
C GLY A 56 0.13 12.53 -26.74
N GLN A 57 -0.61 13.48 -26.18
CA GLN A 57 -0.14 14.87 -26.03
C GLN A 57 -0.54 15.51 -24.70
N GLN A 58 -1.70 15.16 -24.14
CA GLN A 58 -2.16 15.78 -22.91
C GLN A 58 -1.50 15.10 -21.71
N ILE A 59 -0.58 15.81 -21.06
CA ILE A 59 0.09 15.36 -19.83
C ILE A 59 -0.70 15.89 -18.63
N ARG A 60 -1.08 14.98 -17.72
CA ARG A 60 -1.75 15.29 -16.46
C ARG A 60 -0.94 14.72 -15.30
N VAL A 61 -0.99 15.38 -14.15
CA VAL A 61 -0.17 15.03 -12.99
C VAL A 61 -1.06 14.77 -11.78
N VAL A 62 -0.85 13.64 -11.14
CA VAL A 62 -1.48 13.29 -9.86
C VAL A 62 -0.43 13.42 -8.78
N ARG A 63 -0.72 14.18 -7.73
CA ARG A 63 0.11 14.18 -6.51
C ARG A 63 -0.60 13.41 -5.41
N ASN A 64 0.11 12.48 -4.78
CA ASN A 64 -0.46 11.61 -3.77
C ASN A 64 -0.94 12.37 -2.52
N ASP A 65 -0.34 13.51 -2.20
CA ASP A 65 -0.69 14.32 -1.04
C ASP A 65 -1.99 15.13 -1.18
N SER A 66 -2.45 15.41 -2.41
CA SER A 66 -3.64 16.22 -2.65
C SER A 66 -4.74 15.51 -3.45
N ALA A 67 -4.40 14.43 -4.15
CA ALA A 67 -5.34 13.75 -5.02
C ALA A 67 -6.52 13.12 -4.27
N ARG A 68 -7.67 13.12 -4.93
CA ARG A 68 -8.85 12.35 -4.58
C ARG A 68 -9.00 11.23 -5.58
N VAL A 69 -9.22 10.02 -5.09
CA VAL A 69 -9.50 8.84 -5.90
C VAL A 69 -10.81 8.19 -5.47
N THR A 70 -11.71 7.94 -6.43
CA THR A 70 -12.83 7.00 -6.25
C THR A 70 -12.63 5.81 -7.17
N GLN A 71 -13.14 4.66 -6.75
CA GLN A 71 -13.02 3.42 -7.52
C GLN A 71 -14.39 2.78 -7.72
N LYS A 72 -14.59 2.19 -8.90
CA LYS A 72 -15.72 1.34 -9.22
C LYS A 72 -15.21 0.11 -9.96
N ILE A 73 -15.10 -0.99 -9.22
CA ILE A 73 -14.64 -2.27 -9.74
C ILE A 73 -15.83 -3.22 -9.83
N VAL A 74 -16.17 -3.65 -11.04
CA VAL A 74 -17.35 -4.48 -11.31
C VAL A 74 -16.90 -5.83 -11.86
N ARG A 75 -17.13 -6.90 -11.09
CA ARG A 75 -16.93 -8.26 -11.56
C ARG A 75 -18.13 -8.70 -12.39
N HIS A 76 -17.89 -9.03 -13.65
CA HIS A 76 -18.88 -9.60 -14.54
C HIS A 76 -18.92 -11.12 -14.40
N THR A 77 -20.13 -11.65 -14.34
CA THR A 77 -20.39 -13.10 -14.29
C THR A 77 -21.53 -13.46 -15.23
N ARG A 78 -21.38 -14.56 -15.97
CA ARG A 78 -22.44 -15.16 -16.80
C ARG A 78 -22.64 -16.59 -16.33
N ASN A 79 -23.88 -16.94 -15.96
CA ASN A 79 -24.23 -18.27 -15.43
C ASN A 79 -23.33 -18.70 -14.25
N GLY A 80 -23.02 -17.77 -13.34
CA GLY A 80 -22.12 -18.02 -12.21
C GLY A 80 -20.62 -18.08 -12.53
N VAL A 81 -20.25 -18.03 -13.82
CA VAL A 81 -18.85 -18.05 -14.28
C VAL A 81 -18.35 -16.63 -14.47
N HIS A 82 -17.14 -16.34 -13.99
CA HIS A 82 -16.51 -15.04 -14.17
C HIS A 82 -16.11 -14.80 -15.64
N THR A 83 -16.55 -13.67 -16.21
CA THR A 83 -16.28 -13.32 -17.61
C THR A 83 -15.32 -12.14 -17.78
N GLY A 84 -15.09 -11.36 -16.71
CA GLY A 84 -14.15 -10.24 -16.72
C GLY A 84 -14.42 -9.27 -15.56
N THR A 85 -13.53 -8.30 -15.39
CA THR A 85 -13.67 -7.25 -14.38
C THR A 85 -13.49 -5.90 -15.04
N THR A 86 -14.42 -4.99 -14.79
CA THR A 86 -14.30 -3.58 -15.19
C THR A 86 -13.69 -2.78 -14.05
N HIS A 87 -12.71 -1.94 -14.34
CA HIS A 87 -11.99 -1.09 -13.40
C HIS A 87 -12.12 0.37 -13.81
N HIS A 88 -12.82 1.15 -13.00
CA HIS A 88 -12.90 2.60 -13.18
C HIS A 88 -12.30 3.29 -11.96
N TYR A 89 -11.25 4.07 -12.18
CA TYR A 89 -10.67 4.95 -11.17
C TYR A 89 -10.87 6.39 -11.59
N ARG A 90 -11.63 7.17 -10.82
CA ARG A 90 -11.68 8.63 -11.02
C ARG A 90 -10.67 9.27 -10.10
N VAL A 91 -9.78 10.07 -10.67
CA VAL A 91 -8.66 10.68 -9.96
C VAL A 91 -8.62 12.17 -10.28
N THR A 92 -8.43 13.01 -9.27
CA THR A 92 -8.18 14.45 -9.48
C THR A 92 -6.70 14.70 -9.73
N ASP A 93 -6.39 15.54 -10.71
CA ASP A 93 -5.02 16.01 -10.95
C ASP A 93 -4.66 17.23 -10.08
N VAL A 94 -3.44 17.74 -10.25
CA VAL A 94 -2.93 18.95 -9.56
C VAL A 94 -3.71 20.23 -9.88
N ARG A 95 -4.53 20.24 -10.93
CA ARG A 95 -5.43 21.37 -11.29
C ARG A 95 -6.81 21.22 -10.66
N GLY A 96 -7.05 20.13 -9.93
CA GLY A 96 -8.35 19.79 -9.35
C GLY A 96 -9.34 19.21 -10.37
N GLU A 97 -8.91 18.95 -11.60
CA GLU A 97 -9.75 18.38 -12.65
C GLU A 97 -9.83 16.86 -12.48
N GLU A 98 -10.98 16.25 -12.74
CA GLU A 98 -11.11 14.79 -12.70
C GLU A 98 -10.64 14.13 -14.02
N MET A 99 -10.01 12.96 -13.94
CA MET A 99 -9.84 12.01 -15.05
C MET A 99 -10.41 10.66 -14.66
N LEU A 100 -10.92 9.95 -15.67
CA LEU A 100 -11.29 8.57 -15.57
C LEU A 100 -10.17 7.69 -16.16
N LEU A 101 -9.52 6.91 -15.31
CA LEU A 101 -8.58 5.87 -15.70
C LEU A 101 -9.33 4.53 -15.76
N THR A 102 -9.19 3.82 -16.88
CA THR A 102 -9.89 2.57 -17.17
C THR A 102 -8.93 1.51 -17.70
N GLU A 103 -9.46 0.40 -18.22
CA GLU A 103 -8.73 -0.65 -18.94
C GLU A 103 -8.11 -0.18 -20.27
N ALA A 104 -8.29 1.11 -20.62
CA ALA A 104 -7.52 1.74 -21.67
C ALA A 104 -6.02 1.64 -21.39
N VAL A 105 -5.59 1.82 -20.13
CA VAL A 105 -4.23 1.56 -19.65
C VAL A 105 -4.11 0.07 -19.30
N CYS A 106 -3.04 -0.60 -19.73
CA CYS A 106 -2.84 -2.02 -19.43
C CYS A 106 -2.76 -2.28 -17.91
N CYS A 107 -3.16 -3.48 -17.50
CA CYS A 107 -3.01 -4.00 -16.13
C CYS A 107 -3.60 -3.11 -15.01
N PRO A 108 -4.88 -2.69 -15.07
CA PRO A 108 -5.52 -1.91 -13.99
C PRO A 108 -5.56 -2.60 -12.62
N GLU A 109 -5.44 -3.92 -12.60
CA GLU A 109 -5.24 -4.73 -11.40
C GLU A 109 -3.88 -4.51 -10.73
N GLU A 110 -2.88 -4.01 -11.45
CA GLU A 110 -1.53 -3.73 -10.93
C GLU A 110 -1.38 -2.26 -10.54
N TRP A 111 -1.68 -1.32 -11.46
CA TRP A 111 -1.46 0.10 -11.19
C TRP A 111 -2.54 0.74 -10.33
N GLY A 112 -3.78 0.22 -10.38
CA GLY A 112 -4.91 0.76 -9.63
C GLY A 112 -4.67 0.72 -8.11
N PRO A 113 -4.35 -0.46 -7.54
CA PRO A 113 -4.01 -0.58 -6.12
C PRO A 113 -2.81 0.29 -5.73
N GLN A 114 -1.74 0.31 -6.52
CA GLN A 114 -0.55 1.12 -6.25
C GLN A 114 -0.88 2.62 -6.16
N LEU A 115 -1.72 3.12 -7.06
CA LEU A 115 -2.16 4.52 -7.04
C LEU A 115 -3.01 4.83 -5.79
N VAL A 116 -3.98 3.98 -5.48
CA VAL A 116 -4.87 4.15 -4.31
C VAL A 116 -4.08 4.09 -3.00
N GLU A 117 -3.17 3.14 -2.88
CA GLU A 117 -2.30 2.96 -1.71
C GLU A 117 -1.31 4.11 -1.56
N GLY A 118 -0.70 4.57 -2.66
CA GLY A 118 0.22 5.72 -2.65
C GLY A 118 -0.44 7.00 -2.15
N ILE A 119 -1.67 7.27 -2.61
CA ILE A 119 -2.50 8.40 -2.13
C ILE A 119 -2.79 8.25 -0.63
N ALA A 120 -3.31 7.09 -0.22
CA ALA A 120 -3.67 6.86 1.18
C ALA A 120 -2.46 6.97 2.13
N ALA A 121 -1.33 6.36 1.75
CA ALA A 121 -0.09 6.40 2.53
C ALA A 121 0.43 7.82 2.71
N ARG A 122 0.42 8.62 1.64
CA ARG A 122 0.93 10.00 1.69
C ARG A 122 0.04 10.92 2.54
N GLN A 123 -1.27 10.69 2.54
CA GLN A 123 -2.23 11.53 3.27
C GLN A 123 -2.44 11.12 4.73
N ALA A 124 -2.04 9.91 5.13
CA ALA A 124 -2.36 9.36 6.44
C ALA A 124 -1.80 10.17 7.62
N ALA A 125 -0.56 10.64 7.54
CA ALA A 125 0.05 11.41 8.63
C ALA A 125 -0.76 12.68 8.93
N GLY A 126 -1.07 13.49 7.91
CA GLY A 126 -1.86 14.71 8.07
C GLY A 126 -3.29 14.43 8.53
N ALA A 127 -3.89 13.33 8.05
CA ALA A 127 -5.22 12.92 8.48
C ALA A 127 -5.25 12.52 9.97
N ILE A 128 -4.26 11.77 10.44
CA ILE A 128 -4.11 11.41 11.86
C ILE A 128 -3.97 12.67 12.73
N GLU A 129 -3.10 13.60 12.34
CA GLU A 129 -2.90 14.85 13.09
C GLU A 129 -4.19 15.69 13.14
N THR A 130 -4.93 15.75 12.04
CA THR A 130 -6.23 16.43 12.00
C THR A 130 -7.21 15.83 13.01
N LEU A 131 -7.30 14.50 13.08
CA LEU A 131 -8.18 13.82 14.04
C LEU A 131 -7.72 14.02 15.48
N ARG A 132 -6.41 13.95 15.76
CA ARG A 132 -5.82 14.20 17.09
C ARG A 132 -6.10 15.61 17.58
N ALA A 133 -6.11 16.59 16.67
CA ALA A 133 -6.48 17.98 16.96
C ALA A 133 -7.99 18.19 17.16
N GLY A 134 -8.80 17.12 17.15
CA GLY A 134 -10.27 17.21 17.26
C GLY A 134 -10.96 17.61 15.95
N GLY A 135 -10.22 17.64 14.85
CA GLY A 135 -10.73 17.97 13.52
C GLY A 135 -11.64 16.89 12.93
N ARG A 136 -12.34 17.27 11.88
CA ARG A 136 -13.24 16.42 11.10
C ARG A 136 -12.70 16.24 9.68
N LEU A 137 -12.62 14.99 9.24
CA LEU A 137 -12.22 14.61 7.88
C LEU A 137 -13.45 14.26 7.05
N GLU A 138 -13.46 14.71 5.79
CA GLU A 138 -14.54 14.48 4.84
C GLU A 138 -14.12 13.51 3.73
N PHE A 139 -15.00 12.56 3.42
CA PHE A 139 -14.82 11.52 2.42
C PHE A 139 -16.09 11.43 1.55
N GLY A 140 -16.42 12.53 0.87
CA GLY A 140 -17.64 12.63 0.07
C GLY A 140 -18.87 12.74 0.96
N PRO A 141 -19.85 11.80 0.90
CA PRO A 141 -21.02 11.85 1.78
C PRO A 141 -20.73 11.42 3.22
N TRP A 142 -19.51 10.97 3.49
CA TRP A 142 -19.07 10.47 4.79
C TRP A 142 -18.10 11.42 5.47
N TRP A 143 -18.08 11.38 6.79
CA TRP A 143 -17.12 12.11 7.59
C TRP A 143 -16.67 11.29 8.81
N LEU A 144 -15.51 11.66 9.36
CA LEU A 144 -14.86 10.99 10.49
C LEU A 144 -14.24 12.02 11.44
N THR A 145 -14.42 11.83 12.75
CA THR A 145 -13.66 12.47 13.82
C THR A 145 -13.00 11.39 14.68
N ALA A 146 -12.24 11.77 15.71
CA ALA A 146 -11.60 10.81 16.61
C ALA A 146 -12.59 9.92 17.40
N THR A 147 -13.84 10.36 17.55
CA THR A 147 -14.85 9.69 18.41
C THR A 147 -16.16 9.39 17.70
N GLN A 148 -16.40 9.97 16.53
CA GLN A 148 -17.66 9.83 15.78
C GLN A 148 -17.41 9.63 14.30
N ALA A 149 -18.37 9.01 13.64
CA ALA A 149 -18.43 8.97 12.19
C ALA A 149 -19.87 9.11 11.74
N GLY A 150 -20.05 9.44 10.46
CA GLY A 150 -21.39 9.58 9.94
C GLY A 150 -21.45 10.04 8.51
N THR A 151 -22.66 10.44 8.15
CA THR A 151 -23.01 11.12 6.93
C THR A 151 -23.68 12.45 7.29
N VAL A 152 -24.14 13.20 6.30
CA VAL A 152 -24.96 14.39 6.54
C VAL A 152 -26.25 14.06 7.31
N LYS A 153 -26.81 12.85 7.15
CA LYS A 153 -28.13 12.47 7.71
C LYS A 153 -28.07 11.71 9.02
N LYS A 154 -26.96 11.02 9.28
CA LYS A 154 -26.82 10.10 10.42
C LYS A 154 -25.43 10.19 11.00
N THR A 155 -25.35 10.23 12.32
CA THR A 155 -24.13 10.28 13.12
C THR A 155 -24.18 9.15 14.12
N PHE A 156 -23.04 8.53 14.41
CA PHE A 156 -22.90 7.52 15.46
C PHE A 156 -21.55 7.67 16.16
N ALA A 157 -21.48 7.26 17.43
CA ALA A 157 -20.21 7.19 18.13
C ALA A 157 -19.40 5.98 17.61
N LEU A 158 -18.09 6.11 17.48
CA LEU A 158 -17.25 5.00 16.99
C LEU A 158 -17.31 3.77 17.90
N GLN A 159 -17.59 3.96 19.20
CA GLN A 159 -17.82 2.86 20.15
C GLN A 159 -19.09 2.04 19.85
N GLU A 160 -20.04 2.63 19.12
CA GLU A 160 -21.27 1.94 18.71
C GLU A 160 -21.07 1.14 17.41
N LEU A 161 -19.91 1.26 16.76
CA LEU A 161 -19.65 0.61 15.48
C LEU A 161 -19.59 -0.93 15.66
N ARG A 162 -20.58 -1.61 15.07
CA ARG A 162 -20.72 -3.07 15.13
C ARG A 162 -20.25 -3.76 13.85
N GLY A 163 -20.31 -3.07 12.72
CA GLY A 163 -19.96 -3.66 11.43
C GLY A 163 -19.51 -2.64 10.39
N PHE A 164 -18.46 -3.01 9.65
CA PHE A 164 -17.96 -2.27 8.51
C PHE A 164 -17.55 -3.25 7.41
N ARG A 165 -18.22 -3.21 6.26
CA ARG A 165 -17.93 -4.14 5.16
C ARG A 165 -18.24 -3.54 3.79
N VAL A 166 -17.50 -4.02 2.78
CA VAL A 166 -17.79 -3.75 1.37
C VAL A 166 -18.45 -4.98 0.76
N LYS A 167 -19.67 -4.82 0.24
CA LYS A 167 -20.42 -5.89 -0.43
C LYS A 167 -21.01 -5.36 -1.73
N SER A 168 -20.73 -6.03 -2.85
CA SER A 168 -21.28 -5.69 -4.17
C SER A 168 -21.10 -4.21 -4.56
N GLY A 169 -19.92 -3.64 -4.29
CA GLY A 169 -19.63 -2.23 -4.58
C GLY A 169 -20.28 -1.22 -3.62
N GLN A 170 -20.89 -1.69 -2.54
CA GLN A 170 -21.48 -0.84 -1.50
C GLN A 170 -20.68 -0.93 -0.21
N VAL A 171 -20.42 0.21 0.42
CA VAL A 171 -19.93 0.32 1.79
C VAL A 171 -21.14 0.27 2.72
N ILE A 172 -21.14 -0.71 3.63
CA ILE A 172 -22.17 -0.92 4.62
C ILE A 172 -21.56 -0.70 6.00
N ILE A 173 -22.15 0.21 6.75
CA ILE A 173 -21.80 0.49 8.15
C ILE A 173 -23.01 0.20 9.02
N GLU A 174 -22.77 -0.51 10.12
CA GLU A 174 -23.73 -0.86 11.14
C GLU A 174 -23.23 -0.33 12.48
N ALA A 175 -24.03 0.52 13.13
CA ALA A 175 -23.72 1.12 14.42
C ALA A 175 -24.97 1.11 15.33
N GLY A 176 -24.78 0.90 16.62
CA GLY A 176 -25.88 0.77 17.57
C GLY A 176 -26.89 -0.30 17.15
N GLU A 177 -28.15 -0.15 17.56
CA GLU A 177 -29.21 -1.12 17.23
C GLU A 177 -29.88 -0.83 15.89
N ASP A 178 -30.11 0.45 15.57
CA ASP A 178 -30.94 0.85 14.42
C ASP A 178 -30.18 1.61 13.31
N THR A 179 -28.87 1.83 13.48
CA THR A 179 -28.10 2.56 12.47
C THR A 179 -27.47 1.60 11.47
N ARG A 180 -28.09 1.53 10.29
CA ARG A 180 -27.47 1.01 9.07
C ARG A 180 -27.36 2.10 8.03
N ILE A 181 -26.15 2.27 7.49
CA ILE A 181 -25.85 3.22 6.42
C ILE A 181 -25.23 2.45 5.26
N THR A 182 -25.76 2.68 4.05
CA THR A 182 -25.30 2.02 2.82
C THR A 182 -25.05 3.08 1.75
N HIS A 183 -23.84 3.13 1.21
CA HIS A 183 -23.49 4.01 0.09
C HIS A 183 -22.65 3.26 -0.95
N SER A 184 -22.73 3.69 -2.21
CA SER A 184 -21.87 3.16 -3.26
C SER A 184 -20.42 3.61 -3.04
N ILE A 185 -19.46 2.70 -3.23
CA ILE A 185 -18.03 2.96 -3.02
C ILE A 185 -17.48 4.02 -3.99
N ASP A 186 -18.10 4.17 -5.16
CA ASP A 186 -17.73 5.19 -6.17
C ASP A 186 -18.10 6.63 -5.77
N LYS A 187 -18.81 6.81 -4.65
CA LYS A 187 -19.06 8.11 -4.01
C LYS A 187 -18.15 8.36 -2.83
N PHE A 188 -17.24 7.44 -2.51
CA PHE A 188 -16.38 7.46 -1.34
C PHE A 188 -14.93 7.77 -1.76
N PRO A 189 -14.53 9.05 -1.89
CA PRO A 189 -13.16 9.40 -2.21
C PRO A 189 -12.21 8.92 -1.13
N ASN A 190 -11.01 8.49 -1.54
CA ASN A 190 -9.92 8.06 -0.66
C ASN A 190 -10.37 6.99 0.35
N PHE A 191 -11.23 6.06 -0.08
CA PHE A 191 -11.79 5.01 0.76
C PHE A 191 -10.73 4.20 1.52
N ALA A 192 -9.57 3.94 0.90
CA ALA A 192 -8.46 3.24 1.56
C ALA A 192 -7.92 4.01 2.77
N LEU A 193 -7.80 5.34 2.68
CA LEU A 193 -7.43 6.20 3.80
C LEU A 193 -8.50 6.14 4.91
N PHE A 194 -9.78 6.26 4.55
CA PHE A 194 -10.87 6.14 5.54
C PHE A 194 -10.83 4.79 6.27
N GLN A 195 -10.70 3.69 5.53
CA GLN A 195 -10.62 2.35 6.11
C GLN A 195 -9.40 2.22 7.04
N PHE A 196 -8.25 2.77 6.64
CA PHE A 196 -7.06 2.79 7.47
C PHE A 196 -7.31 3.54 8.80
N LEU A 197 -7.85 4.76 8.75
CA LEU A 197 -8.12 5.57 9.94
C LEU A 197 -9.16 4.90 10.85
N LEU A 198 -10.20 4.31 10.27
CA LEU A 198 -11.23 3.62 11.04
C LEU A 198 -10.66 2.42 11.82
N LYS A 199 -9.73 1.66 11.22
CA LYS A 199 -9.03 0.56 11.91
C LYS A 199 -8.16 1.06 13.06
N GLN A 200 -7.53 2.22 12.92
CA GLN A 200 -6.72 2.82 13.99
C GLN A 200 -7.59 3.29 15.16
N LEU A 201 -8.75 3.88 14.88
CA LEU A 201 -9.66 4.41 15.90
C LEU A 201 -10.49 3.34 16.60
N VAL A 202 -10.77 2.21 15.93
CA VAL A 202 -11.55 1.08 16.47
C VAL A 202 -10.74 -0.22 16.36
N PRO A 203 -9.75 -0.44 17.25
CA PRO A 203 -9.00 -1.69 17.30
C PRO A 203 -9.95 -2.87 17.53
N GLY A 204 -9.84 -3.92 16.73
CA GLY A 204 -10.72 -5.10 16.85
C GLY A 204 -12.00 -5.04 16.02
N LEU A 205 -12.15 -4.05 15.13
CA LEU A 205 -13.20 -4.04 14.12
C LEU A 205 -13.16 -5.38 13.35
N PRO A 206 -14.21 -6.23 13.42
CA PRO A 206 -14.17 -7.53 12.79
C PRO A 206 -13.97 -7.36 11.29
N GLU A 207 -12.88 -7.93 10.77
CA GLU A 207 -12.60 -8.05 9.34
C GLU A 207 -13.61 -9.02 8.68
N SER A 208 -14.89 -8.66 8.72
CA SER A 208 -15.84 -9.09 7.70
C SER A 208 -15.65 -8.29 6.40
N ALA A 209 -14.60 -7.46 6.35
CA ALA A 209 -14.16 -6.62 5.25
C ALA A 209 -13.60 -7.45 4.09
N GLY A 210 -14.51 -7.95 3.25
CA GLY A 210 -14.27 -8.16 1.82
C GLY A 210 -13.04 -9.00 1.45
N LYS A 211 -13.26 -10.29 1.22
CA LYS A 211 -12.50 -11.11 0.24
C LYS A 211 -12.63 -10.58 -1.21
N VAL A 212 -12.80 -9.27 -1.39
CA VAL A 212 -12.96 -8.59 -2.67
C VAL A 212 -11.61 -8.02 -3.15
N PHE A 213 -10.66 -7.73 -2.25
CA PHE A 213 -9.31 -7.28 -2.64
C PHE A 213 -8.23 -8.37 -2.62
N SER A 214 -8.49 -9.54 -2.01
CA SER A 214 -7.44 -10.57 -1.81
C SER A 214 -7.51 -11.79 -2.76
N ARG A 215 -8.40 -11.81 -3.76
CA ARG A 215 -8.56 -13.01 -4.63
C ARG A 215 -7.86 -12.96 -5.99
N SER A 216 -7.20 -11.87 -6.37
CA SER A 216 -6.23 -11.85 -7.48
C SER A 216 -4.79 -11.85 -6.96
N LEU A 217 -4.47 -12.78 -6.06
CA LEU A 217 -3.11 -13.33 -5.92
C LEU A 217 -3.10 -14.85 -6.06
N ALA A 218 -4.20 -15.43 -6.57
CA ALA A 218 -4.19 -16.79 -7.10
C ALA A 218 -3.91 -16.76 -8.61
N VAL A 219 -2.82 -16.08 -8.98
CA VAL A 219 -2.12 -16.39 -10.23
C VAL A 219 -1.21 -17.57 -9.92
N ARG A 220 -1.31 -18.58 -10.77
CA ARG A 220 -0.53 -19.80 -10.72
C ARG A 220 0.94 -19.44 -10.90
N GLY A 221 1.68 -19.47 -9.79
CA GLY A 221 3.09 -19.07 -9.75
C GLY A 221 3.25 -17.58 -9.43
N TRP A 222 3.95 -17.31 -8.32
CA TRP A 222 4.39 -15.99 -7.82
C TRP A 222 3.43 -15.18 -6.92
N ASN A 223 3.97 -14.90 -5.74
CA ASN A 223 3.71 -13.77 -4.84
C ASN A 223 2.35 -13.63 -4.13
N THR A 224 2.10 -14.49 -3.15
CA THR A 224 1.14 -14.23 -2.06
C THR A 224 1.71 -13.42 -0.88
N ALA A 225 3.01 -13.07 -0.88
CA ALA A 225 3.66 -12.39 0.24
C ALA A 225 3.50 -10.86 0.27
N PHE A 226 3.17 -10.20 -0.86
CA PHE A 226 3.17 -8.73 -0.94
C PHE A 226 1.91 -8.05 -0.40
N ALA A 227 0.74 -8.70 -0.39
CA ALA A 227 -0.50 -8.05 0.04
C ALA A 227 -0.71 -7.98 1.56
N VAL A 228 0.06 -8.73 2.36
CA VAL A 228 -0.04 -8.71 3.83
C VAL A 228 0.98 -7.76 4.46
N VAL A 229 2.07 -7.44 3.75
CA VAL A 229 3.16 -6.59 4.25
C VAL A 229 2.82 -5.10 4.22
N ALA A 230 1.99 -4.62 3.28
CA ALA A 230 1.61 -3.21 3.21
C ALA A 230 0.76 -2.74 4.41
N VAL A 231 -0.06 -3.63 5.00
CA VAL A 231 -0.87 -3.34 6.20
C VAL A 231 -0.02 -3.42 7.48
N ILE A 232 1.00 -4.27 7.51
CA ILE A 232 1.90 -4.44 8.68
C ILE A 232 2.98 -3.34 8.71
N ALA A 233 3.51 -2.91 7.56
CA ALA A 233 4.42 -1.76 7.47
C ALA A 233 3.75 -0.45 7.94
N PHE A 234 2.42 -0.35 7.79
CA PHE A 234 1.62 0.78 8.26
C PHE A 234 1.50 0.87 9.79
N VAL A 235 1.60 -0.25 10.51
CA VAL A 235 1.64 -0.27 11.98
C VAL A 235 3.02 0.13 12.50
N ILE A 236 4.09 -0.11 11.74
CA ILE A 236 5.48 0.07 12.22
C ILE A 236 5.99 1.50 11.98
N ALA A 237 5.61 2.18 10.88
CA ALA A 237 6.11 3.52 10.61
C ALA A 237 5.63 4.58 11.64
N GLY A 238 4.46 4.39 12.25
CA GLY A 238 3.93 5.24 13.33
C GLY A 238 4.38 4.87 14.75
N VAL A 239 5.12 3.76 14.91
CA VAL A 239 5.59 3.21 16.21
C VAL A 239 7.14 3.13 16.26
N SER A 240 7.83 3.77 15.32
CA SER A 240 9.29 3.71 15.13
C SER A 240 10.17 4.26 16.28
N SER A 241 9.59 4.50 17.46
CA SER A 241 10.32 4.82 18.69
C SER A 241 10.09 3.81 19.84
N TRP A 242 9.54 2.63 19.59
CA TRP A 242 9.36 1.60 20.63
C TRP A 242 10.53 0.60 20.73
N PRO A 243 10.94 0.22 21.95
CA PRO A 243 12.03 -0.72 22.17
C PRO A 243 11.66 -2.13 21.69
N VAL A 244 12.50 -2.74 20.85
CA VAL A 244 12.33 -4.14 20.43
C VAL A 244 12.80 -5.05 21.55
N GLY A 245 11.90 -5.92 22.02
CA GLY A 245 12.19 -6.92 23.05
C GLY A 245 12.78 -8.21 22.47
N ARG A 246 13.17 -9.13 23.37
CA ARG A 246 13.75 -10.45 23.00
C ARG A 246 12.83 -11.27 22.09
N THR A 247 11.53 -11.27 22.36
CA THR A 247 10.53 -12.06 21.61
C THR A 247 10.45 -11.64 20.15
N GLU A 248 10.36 -10.34 19.88
CA GLU A 248 10.28 -9.79 18.53
C GLU A 248 11.59 -9.99 17.76
N LEU A 249 12.75 -9.78 18.40
CA LEU A 249 14.06 -10.07 17.81
C LEU A 249 14.15 -11.54 17.35
N CYS A 250 13.71 -12.48 18.20
CA CYS A 250 13.80 -13.91 17.89
C CYS A 250 12.75 -14.38 16.87
N GLU A 251 11.60 -13.72 16.81
CA GLU A 251 10.62 -13.94 15.74
C GLU A 251 11.23 -13.59 14.38
N LYS A 252 11.88 -12.43 14.25
CA LYS A 252 12.53 -12.02 12.98
C LYS A 252 13.72 -12.91 12.65
N PHE A 253 14.48 -13.34 13.65
CA PHE A 253 15.57 -14.30 13.46
C PHE A 253 15.06 -15.64 12.90
N SER A 254 13.95 -16.16 13.44
CA SER A 254 13.33 -17.39 12.94
C SER A 254 12.77 -17.24 11.51
N ALA A 255 12.30 -16.04 11.14
CA ALA A 255 11.86 -15.76 9.78
C ALA A 255 13.01 -15.87 8.76
N VAL A 256 14.22 -15.43 9.14
CA VAL A 256 15.42 -15.60 8.30
C VAL A 256 15.78 -17.08 8.15
N GLN A 257 15.75 -17.87 9.23
CA GLN A 257 16.05 -19.31 9.17
C GLN A 257 15.09 -20.11 8.28
N LYS A 258 13.86 -19.63 8.10
CA LYS A 258 12.82 -20.27 7.26
C LYS A 258 12.83 -19.78 5.82
N ALA A 259 13.42 -18.63 5.56
CA ALA A 259 13.55 -18.09 4.23
C ALA A 259 14.72 -18.81 3.55
N GLY A 260 14.40 -19.74 2.63
CA GLY A 260 15.41 -20.52 1.93
C GLY A 260 16.29 -19.67 1.00
N ILE A 261 15.98 -19.66 -0.29
CA ILE A 261 16.85 -19.07 -1.33
C ILE A 261 16.77 -17.52 -1.38
N GLU A 262 15.71 -16.92 -0.85
CA GLU A 262 15.45 -15.47 -0.95
C GLU A 262 15.50 -14.82 0.45
N VAL A 263 16.69 -14.36 0.85
CA VAL A 263 16.98 -13.93 2.23
C VAL A 263 16.97 -12.41 2.45
N THR A 264 16.89 -11.60 1.39
CA THR A 264 17.09 -10.13 1.46
C THR A 264 16.12 -9.42 2.43
N ASP A 265 14.82 -9.66 2.28
CA ASP A 265 13.79 -9.02 3.12
C ASP A 265 13.80 -9.53 4.58
N PRO A 266 13.87 -10.85 4.83
CA PRO A 266 14.06 -11.37 6.18
C PRO A 266 15.31 -10.80 6.87
N VAL A 267 16.44 -10.73 6.17
CA VAL A 267 17.71 -10.22 6.73
C VAL A 267 17.61 -8.73 7.04
N LYS A 268 16.93 -7.95 6.18
CA LYS A 268 16.64 -6.54 6.45
C LYS A 268 15.77 -6.36 7.70
N ASN A 269 14.72 -7.16 7.85
CA ASN A 269 13.85 -7.10 9.03
C ASN A 269 14.59 -7.49 10.31
N LEU A 270 15.45 -8.52 10.26
CA LEU A 270 16.29 -8.91 11.40
C LEU A 270 17.29 -7.82 11.77
N ARG A 271 17.93 -7.19 10.78
CA ARG A 271 18.84 -6.05 10.98
C ARG A 271 18.14 -4.91 11.70
N ASP A 272 16.96 -4.51 11.24
CA ASP A 272 16.24 -3.37 11.79
C ASP A 272 15.75 -3.67 13.21
N ALA A 273 15.32 -4.91 13.49
CA ALA A 273 15.01 -5.38 14.84
C ALA A 273 16.24 -5.36 15.77
N ALA A 274 17.41 -5.80 15.28
CA ALA A 274 18.66 -5.79 16.03
C ALA A 274 19.14 -4.37 16.38
N ARG A 275 18.98 -3.41 15.46
CA ARG A 275 19.29 -1.99 15.72
C ARG A 275 18.42 -1.38 16.82
N ASN A 276 17.17 -1.78 16.88
CA ASN A 276 16.19 -1.27 17.85
C ASN A 276 16.10 -2.09 19.15
N TYR A 277 16.89 -3.16 19.29
CA TYR A 277 16.86 -4.04 20.45
C TYR A 277 17.31 -3.32 21.74
N ARG A 278 16.52 -3.46 22.81
CA ARG A 278 16.81 -2.89 24.13
C ARG A 278 16.72 -4.00 25.20
N GLY A 279 17.83 -4.69 25.41
CA GLY A 279 18.01 -5.70 26.47
C GLY A 279 19.46 -5.79 26.92
N ASP A 280 19.77 -6.73 27.81
CA ASP A 280 21.09 -6.83 28.48
C ASP A 280 22.27 -6.99 27.51
N GLN A 281 22.02 -7.51 26.30
CA GLN A 281 23.01 -7.67 25.23
C GLN A 281 22.88 -6.65 24.09
N GLN A 282 22.26 -5.49 24.33
CA GLN A 282 21.92 -4.53 23.27
C GLN A 282 23.09 -4.10 22.39
N SER A 283 24.28 -3.86 22.97
CA SER A 283 25.44 -3.41 22.21
C SER A 283 25.95 -4.50 21.26
N ALA A 284 25.96 -5.75 21.71
CA ALA A 284 26.40 -6.89 20.91
C ALA A 284 25.38 -7.23 19.81
N VAL A 285 24.07 -7.19 20.14
CA VAL A 285 22.99 -7.42 19.16
C VAL A 285 22.98 -6.33 18.08
N ARG A 286 23.18 -5.06 18.44
CA ARG A 286 23.28 -3.97 17.46
C ARG A 286 24.48 -4.14 16.53
N ALA A 287 25.63 -4.54 17.08
CA ALA A 287 26.84 -4.78 16.30
C ALA A 287 26.62 -5.89 15.26
N ASP A 288 25.87 -6.94 15.61
CA ASP A 288 25.46 -7.97 14.65
C ASP A 288 24.47 -7.44 13.61
N GLY A 289 23.52 -6.59 14.02
CA GLY A 289 22.65 -5.86 13.10
C GLY A 289 23.45 -5.08 12.04
N ASP A 290 24.49 -4.35 12.43
CA ASP A 290 25.30 -3.60 11.47
C ASP A 290 26.09 -4.50 10.52
N LYS A 291 26.51 -5.70 10.95
CA LYS A 291 27.12 -6.69 10.04
C LYS A 291 26.11 -7.17 8.98
N LEU A 292 24.83 -7.31 9.35
CA LEU A 292 23.76 -7.71 8.42
C LEU A 292 23.50 -6.70 7.32
N ALA A 293 23.88 -5.42 7.49
CA ALA A 293 23.72 -4.40 6.45
C ALA A 293 24.44 -4.77 5.14
N LYS A 294 25.55 -5.53 5.24
CA LYS A 294 26.34 -6.01 4.10
C LYS A 294 25.56 -6.94 3.15
N PHE A 295 24.47 -7.54 3.64
CA PHE A 295 23.63 -8.48 2.88
C PHE A 295 22.34 -7.85 2.35
N THR A 296 22.13 -6.55 2.57
CA THR A 296 20.88 -5.84 2.24
C THR A 296 21.03 -4.78 1.14
N GLY A 297 22.16 -4.78 0.42
CA GLY A 297 22.43 -3.88 -0.69
C GLY A 297 21.66 -4.26 -1.97
N SER A 298 21.48 -3.30 -2.87
CA SER A 298 20.80 -3.48 -4.17
C SER A 298 21.66 -4.33 -5.13
N GLY A 299 21.63 -5.64 -4.95
CA GLY A 299 22.28 -6.62 -5.82
C GLY A 299 21.92 -8.03 -5.39
N PHE A 300 21.64 -8.92 -6.35
CA PHE A 300 21.38 -10.34 -6.06
C PHE A 300 22.65 -11.00 -5.52
N HIS A 301 22.79 -11.05 -4.19
CA HIS A 301 23.86 -11.76 -3.51
C HIS A 301 23.31 -13.04 -2.87
N TRP A 302 23.83 -14.18 -3.32
CA TRP A 302 23.65 -15.46 -2.65
C TRP A 302 24.47 -15.44 -1.36
N VAL A 303 23.81 -15.30 -0.21
CA VAL A 303 24.48 -15.30 1.10
C VAL A 303 24.67 -16.73 1.55
N LYS A 304 25.91 -17.11 1.91
CA LYS A 304 26.15 -18.45 2.46
C LYS A 304 25.65 -18.51 3.90
N GLU A 305 25.09 -19.65 4.32
CA GLU A 305 24.65 -19.87 5.71
C GLU A 305 25.78 -19.58 6.72
N THR A 306 27.03 -19.91 6.37
CA THR A 306 28.23 -19.63 7.19
C THR A 306 28.48 -18.14 7.37
N GLU A 307 28.21 -17.31 6.37
CA GLU A 307 28.39 -15.84 6.45
C GLU A 307 27.32 -15.20 7.34
N LEU A 308 26.10 -15.73 7.34
CA LEU A 308 25.04 -15.33 8.27
C LEU A 308 25.34 -15.76 9.71
N ASP A 309 25.88 -16.96 9.90
CA ASP A 309 26.30 -17.45 11.21
C ASP A 309 27.40 -16.58 11.83
N ASP A 310 28.39 -16.19 11.03
CA ASP A 310 29.48 -15.30 11.46
C ASP A 310 28.98 -13.87 11.77
N ALA A 311 27.93 -13.42 11.08
CA ALA A 311 27.36 -12.09 11.25
C ALA A 311 26.44 -11.93 12.46
N THR A 312 25.99 -13.03 13.09
CA THR A 312 24.90 -12.99 14.11
C THR A 312 25.15 -13.73 15.45
N PRO A 313 26.38 -13.87 15.96
CA PRO A 313 26.65 -14.65 17.17
C PRO A 313 25.88 -14.18 18.42
N ALA A 314 25.71 -12.87 18.63
CA ALA A 314 24.97 -12.31 19.76
C ALA A 314 23.45 -12.45 19.59
N ILE A 315 22.93 -12.25 18.37
CA ILE A 315 21.51 -12.49 18.07
C ILE A 315 21.16 -13.97 18.34
N ARG A 316 22.02 -14.88 17.89
CA ARG A 316 21.90 -16.33 18.17
C ARG A 316 21.93 -16.64 19.66
N GLY A 317 22.84 -16.01 20.40
CA GLY A 317 22.93 -16.12 21.86
C GLY A 317 21.64 -15.69 22.56
N VAL A 318 21.08 -14.54 22.19
CA VAL A 318 19.80 -14.05 22.75
C VAL A 318 18.64 -15.01 22.43
N CYS A 319 18.65 -15.61 21.25
CA CYS A 319 17.58 -16.50 20.77
C CYS A 319 17.79 -17.98 21.06
N ASN A 320 18.83 -18.35 21.81
CA ASN A 320 19.19 -19.74 22.12
C ASN A 320 19.29 -20.63 20.86
N ALA A 321 19.87 -20.09 19.78
CA ALA A 321 20.02 -20.78 18.51
C ALA A 321 21.49 -21.19 18.27
N ASN A 322 21.72 -22.46 17.92
CA ASN A 322 23.08 -22.99 17.74
C ASN A 322 23.69 -22.62 16.37
N SER A 323 22.87 -22.43 15.33
CA SER A 323 23.30 -21.99 13.99
C SER A 323 22.10 -21.46 13.19
N PHE A 324 22.37 -20.91 12.02
CA PHE A 324 21.38 -20.45 11.05
C PHE A 324 20.78 -21.56 10.19
N THR A 325 21.27 -22.81 10.31
CA THR A 325 20.89 -23.92 9.44
C THR A 325 19.39 -23.93 9.17
N SER A 326 19.05 -23.72 7.90
CA SER A 326 17.69 -23.84 7.42
C SER A 326 17.20 -25.26 7.77
N ARG A 327 16.08 -25.36 8.49
CA ARG A 327 15.37 -26.64 8.55
C ARG A 327 14.94 -26.93 7.12
N LYS A 328 15.58 -27.91 6.48
CA LYS A 328 15.09 -28.50 5.23
C LYS A 328 13.64 -28.93 5.36
#